data_AF-A0A3M1NXT9-F1
#
_entry.id   AF-A0A3M1NXT9-F1
#
_cell.length_a   1.000
_cell.length_b   1.000
_cell.length_c   1.000
_cell.angle_alpha   90.00
_cell.angle_beta   90.00
_cell.angle_gamma   90.00
#
_symmetry.space_group_name_H-M   'P 1'
#
loop_
_entity.id
_entity.type
_entity.pdbx_description
1 polymer ?
#
loop_
_entity_poly.entity_id
_entity_poly.type
_entity_poly.pdbx_seq_one_letter_code
_entity_poly.pdbx_strand_id
1 'polypeptide(L)'
;VLDEYRRLVAAKNTEVTAYTPANAQFLIGEIGFDSFEAIKLKPPLKRSLKRKRAAFEKVVKSYAQAAKFKVAEWTTAASYRIGSTFEAFANSLLAAPRPENLSEEAMEQYNKKLWQSVVPFKERALKTYEANVRQAEELHLSNRWISESKQRIEALTYELGTKTAQKIGEDTGS
;
A
#
# COMPACT_ATOMS: atom_id res chain seq x y z
N VAL A 1 1.68 -38.42 -36.94
CA VAL A 1 2.38 -38.80 -35.69
C VAL A 1 3.12 -37.62 -35.05
N LEU A 2 4.03 -36.93 -35.75
CA LEU A 2 4.73 -35.75 -35.19
C LEU A 2 3.81 -34.55 -34.90
N ASP A 3 2.81 -34.29 -35.75
CA ASP A 3 1.85 -33.19 -35.52
C ASP A 3 0.87 -33.46 -34.37
N GLU A 4 0.57 -34.72 -34.13
CA GLU A 4 -0.25 -35.16 -33.00
C GLU A 4 0.54 -35.09 -31.68
N TYR A 5 1.83 -35.44 -31.71
CA TYR A 5 2.75 -35.21 -30.60
C TYR A 5 2.90 -33.71 -30.30
N ARG A 6 3.01 -32.84 -31.31
CA ARG A 6 3.03 -31.38 -31.12
C ARG A 6 1.73 -30.85 -30.53
N ARG A 7 0.57 -31.36 -30.94
CA ARG A 7 -0.73 -31.00 -30.34
C ARG A 7 -0.87 -31.48 -28.90
N LEU A 8 -0.38 -32.68 -28.57
CA LEU A 8 -0.36 -33.20 -27.21
C LEU A 8 0.62 -32.44 -26.31
N VAL A 9 1.77 -32.01 -26.84
CA VAL A 9 2.71 -31.12 -26.15
C VAL A 9 2.15 -29.70 -26.02
N ALA A 10 1.38 -29.20 -27.00
CA ALA A 10 0.69 -27.91 -26.91
C ALA A 10 -0.49 -27.95 -25.92
N ALA A 11 -1.18 -29.07 -25.80
CA ALA A 11 -2.24 -29.28 -24.80
C ALA A 11 -1.69 -29.57 -23.40
N LYS A 12 -0.47 -30.15 -23.29
CA LYS A 12 0.29 -30.30 -22.04
C LYS A 12 1.09 -29.06 -21.65
N ASN A 13 1.41 -28.20 -22.61
CA ASN A 13 1.62 -26.77 -22.39
C ASN A 13 0.26 -26.15 -22.08
N THR A 14 -0.35 -26.66 -21.00
CA THR A 14 -1.29 -25.96 -20.15
C THR A 14 -1.00 -24.49 -20.32
N GLU A 15 -1.88 -23.75 -21.01
CA GLU A 15 -1.84 -22.31 -20.93
C GLU A 15 -1.76 -22.06 -19.43
N VAL A 16 -0.60 -21.62 -18.95
CA VAL A 16 -0.50 -21.14 -17.58
C VAL A 16 -1.37 -19.90 -17.65
N THR A 17 -2.67 -20.09 -17.40
CA THR A 17 -3.64 -19.02 -17.37
C THR A 17 -2.99 -17.96 -16.50
N ALA A 18 -3.00 -16.70 -16.94
CA ALA A 18 -2.30 -15.63 -16.22
C ALA A 18 -2.68 -15.58 -14.73
N TYR A 19 -3.80 -16.21 -14.37
CA TYR A 19 -4.26 -16.49 -13.02
C TYR A 19 -3.20 -17.11 -12.10
N THR A 20 -2.62 -18.28 -12.42
CA THR A 20 -1.68 -18.98 -11.53
C THR A 20 -0.44 -18.15 -11.19
N PRO A 21 0.28 -17.55 -12.16
CA PRO A 21 1.43 -16.72 -11.87
C PRO A 21 1.04 -15.39 -11.20
N ALA A 22 -0.15 -14.84 -11.49
CA ALA A 22 -0.66 -13.66 -10.76
C ALA A 22 -0.92 -13.97 -9.28
N ASN A 23 -1.57 -15.09 -8.99
CA ASN A 23 -1.80 -15.57 -7.63
C ASN A 23 -0.48 -15.81 -6.90
N ALA A 24 0.45 -16.57 -7.50
CA ALA A 24 1.75 -16.83 -6.91
C ALA A 24 2.51 -15.53 -6.60
N GLN A 25 2.50 -14.57 -7.53
CA GLN A 25 3.13 -13.27 -7.34
C GLN A 25 2.43 -12.43 -6.25
N PHE A 26 1.11 -12.52 -6.15
CA PHE A 26 0.34 -11.88 -5.07
C PHE A 26 0.71 -12.48 -3.71
N LEU A 27 0.80 -13.80 -3.60
CA LEU A 27 1.20 -14.51 -2.37
C LEU A 27 2.63 -14.16 -1.94
N ILE A 28 3.56 -13.98 -2.88
CA ILE A 28 4.90 -13.42 -2.58
C ILE A 28 4.77 -12.02 -1.96
N GLY A 29 3.84 -11.21 -2.47
CA GLY A 29 3.47 -9.92 -1.88
C GLY A 29 2.98 -10.04 -0.44
N GLU A 30 2.05 -10.96 -0.17
CA GLU A 30 1.52 -11.21 1.19
C GLU A 30 2.63 -11.60 2.18
N ILE A 31 3.52 -12.52 1.81
CA ILE A 31 4.67 -12.91 2.64
C ILE A 31 5.58 -11.70 2.93
N GLY A 32 5.81 -10.87 1.90
CA GLY A 32 6.55 -9.63 2.04
C GLY A 32 5.85 -8.63 2.97
N PHE A 33 4.52 -8.52 2.87
CA PHE A 33 3.69 -7.62 3.66
C PHE A 33 3.74 -7.99 5.14
N ASP A 34 3.59 -9.27 5.47
CA ASP A 34 3.73 -9.76 6.86
C ASP A 34 5.11 -9.46 7.43
N SER A 35 6.15 -9.68 6.62
CA SER A 35 7.53 -9.36 6.99
C SER A 35 7.73 -7.85 7.21
N PHE A 36 7.09 -7.01 6.40
CA PHE A 36 7.11 -5.56 6.51
C PHE A 36 6.40 -5.06 7.78
N GLU A 37 5.24 -5.63 8.11
CA GLU A 37 4.45 -5.30 9.31
C GLU A 37 5.14 -5.71 10.61
N ALA A 38 5.89 -6.81 10.57
CA ALA A 38 6.72 -7.27 11.69
C ALA A 38 7.87 -6.30 12.02
N ILE A 39 8.36 -5.50 11.05
CA ILE A 39 9.42 -4.52 11.31
C ILE A 39 8.85 -3.33 12.09
N LYS A 40 9.20 -3.25 13.38
CA LYS A 40 8.88 -2.11 14.25
C LYS A 40 9.94 -0.99 14.13
N LEU A 41 9.49 0.26 14.18
CA LEU A 41 10.38 1.42 14.25
C LEU A 41 10.81 1.62 15.70
N LYS A 42 12.10 1.38 15.99
CA LYS A 42 12.67 1.45 17.35
C LYS A 42 14.09 2.00 17.30
N PRO A 43 14.62 2.58 18.40
CA PRO A 43 16.00 3.02 18.46
C PRO A 43 17.00 1.90 18.09
N PRO A 44 18.07 2.18 17.35
CA PRO A 44 18.35 3.45 16.65
C PRO A 44 17.45 3.63 15.41
N LEU A 45 16.62 4.70 15.43
CA LEU A 45 15.53 4.90 14.46
C LEU A 45 15.98 4.91 13.00
N LYS A 46 17.14 5.51 12.71
CA LYS A 46 17.72 5.54 11.35
C LYS A 46 17.85 4.14 10.76
N ARG A 47 18.27 3.15 11.57
CA ARG A 47 18.47 1.76 11.14
C ARG A 47 17.14 1.04 10.95
N SER A 48 16.20 1.16 11.90
CA SER A 48 14.89 0.51 11.76
C SER A 48 14.08 1.11 10.61
N LEU A 49 14.13 2.43 10.41
CA LEU A 49 13.46 3.12 9.33
C LEU A 49 14.01 2.71 7.96
N LYS A 50 15.33 2.64 7.81
CA LYS A 50 15.96 2.15 6.56
C LYS A 50 15.48 0.73 6.22
N ARG A 51 15.44 -0.16 7.21
CA ARG A 51 14.95 -1.53 7.03
C ARG A 51 13.47 -1.57 6.64
N LYS A 52 12.61 -0.83 7.35
CA LYS A 52 11.16 -0.82 7.06
C LYS A 52 10.86 -0.21 5.70
N ARG A 53 11.55 0.86 5.30
CA ARG A 53 11.42 1.47 3.96
C ARG A 53 11.81 0.50 2.84
N ALA A 54 12.92 -0.22 3.00
CA ALA A 54 13.32 -1.23 2.03
C ALA A 54 12.30 -2.37 1.91
N ALA A 55 11.68 -2.79 3.02
CA ALA A 55 10.60 -3.78 3.01
C ALA A 55 9.33 -3.23 2.33
N PHE A 56 8.92 -2.01 2.67
CA PHE A 56 7.82 -1.28 2.04
C PHE A 56 7.95 -1.25 0.50
N GLU A 57 9.12 -0.85 -0.02
CA GLU A 57 9.37 -0.79 -1.47
C GLU A 57 9.26 -2.16 -2.15
N LYS A 58 9.76 -3.22 -1.50
CA LYS A 58 9.66 -4.60 -2.01
C LYS A 58 8.22 -5.09 -2.08
N VAL A 59 7.42 -4.77 -1.07
CA VAL A 59 6.01 -5.16 -0.99
C VAL A 59 5.20 -4.47 -2.08
N VAL A 60 5.31 -3.14 -2.21
CA VAL A 60 4.65 -2.38 -3.28
C VAL A 60 5.04 -2.93 -4.65
N LYS A 61 6.33 -3.22 -4.87
CA LYS A 61 6.81 -3.81 -6.13
C LYS A 61 6.20 -5.18 -6.40
N SER A 62 6.07 -6.03 -5.38
CA SER A 62 5.55 -7.40 -5.53
C SER A 62 4.08 -7.40 -5.92
N TYR A 63 3.25 -6.58 -5.29
CA TYR A 63 1.85 -6.41 -5.70
C TYR A 63 1.72 -5.74 -7.07
N ALA A 64 2.55 -4.74 -7.38
CA ALA A 64 2.55 -4.14 -8.71
C ALA A 64 2.91 -5.15 -9.80
N GLN A 65 3.76 -6.14 -9.51
CA GLN A 65 4.03 -7.25 -10.42
C GLN A 65 2.83 -8.20 -10.57
N ALA A 66 2.10 -8.49 -9.49
CA ALA A 66 0.87 -9.30 -9.57
C ALA A 66 -0.20 -8.63 -10.45
N ALA A 67 -0.38 -7.30 -10.32
CA ALA A 67 -1.33 -6.54 -11.13
C ALA A 67 -1.00 -6.54 -12.64
N LYS A 68 0.27 -6.72 -13.03
CA LYS A 68 0.68 -6.74 -14.45
C LYS A 68 0.12 -7.92 -15.24
N PHE A 69 -0.28 -8.99 -14.57
CA PHE A 69 -0.93 -10.14 -15.20
C PHE A 69 -2.37 -9.84 -15.64
N LYS A 70 -2.94 -8.70 -15.24
CA LYS A 70 -4.27 -8.22 -15.65
C LYS A 70 -5.42 -9.18 -15.34
N VAL A 71 -5.26 -10.03 -14.35
CA VAL A 71 -6.32 -10.90 -13.85
C VAL A 71 -7.15 -10.10 -12.86
N ALA A 72 -8.44 -9.86 -13.17
CA ALA A 72 -9.31 -8.94 -12.43
C ALA A 72 -9.25 -9.10 -10.89
N GLU A 73 -9.35 -10.34 -10.40
CA GLU A 73 -9.25 -10.66 -8.98
C GLU A 73 -7.91 -10.19 -8.37
N TRP A 74 -6.79 -10.56 -8.99
CA TRP A 74 -5.46 -10.26 -8.47
C TRP A 74 -5.05 -8.81 -8.70
N THR A 75 -5.53 -8.15 -9.76
CA THR A 75 -5.34 -6.72 -9.99
C THR A 75 -6.02 -5.91 -8.90
N THR A 76 -7.29 -6.21 -8.58
CA THR A 76 -8.03 -5.49 -7.55
C THR A 76 -7.49 -5.75 -6.15
N ALA A 77 -7.10 -6.99 -5.86
CA ALA A 77 -6.43 -7.36 -4.61
C ALA A 77 -5.08 -6.63 -4.45
N ALA A 78 -4.25 -6.66 -5.49
CA ALA A 78 -2.93 -6.03 -5.48
C ALA A 78 -3.02 -4.51 -5.32
N SER A 79 -3.94 -3.84 -6.02
CA SER A 79 -4.16 -2.40 -5.88
C SER A 79 -4.58 -2.04 -4.45
N TYR A 80 -5.54 -2.77 -3.87
CA TYR A 80 -5.90 -2.60 -2.47
C TYR A 80 -4.68 -2.75 -1.55
N ARG A 81 -3.92 -3.85 -1.68
CA ARG A 81 -2.74 -4.09 -0.85
C ARG A 81 -1.63 -3.05 -1.02
N ILE A 82 -1.44 -2.47 -2.21
CA ILE A 82 -0.52 -1.34 -2.41
C ILE A 82 -0.98 -0.16 -1.56
N GLY A 83 -2.26 0.22 -1.63
CA GLY A 83 -2.83 1.28 -0.80
C GLY A 83 -2.63 1.00 0.69
N SER A 84 -2.92 -0.22 1.14
CA SER A 84 -2.77 -0.60 2.56
C SER A 84 -1.31 -0.56 3.02
N THR A 85 -0.37 -0.90 2.13
CA THR A 85 1.07 -0.82 2.41
C THR A 85 1.54 0.63 2.60
N PHE A 86 1.00 1.57 1.83
CA PHE A 86 1.24 3.01 2.02
C PHE A 86 0.70 3.50 3.38
N GLU A 87 -0.54 3.14 3.73
CA GLU A 87 -1.15 3.51 5.01
C GLU A 87 -0.39 2.93 6.21
N ALA A 88 -0.05 1.65 6.15
CA ALA A 88 0.67 0.97 7.21
C ALA A 88 2.06 1.58 7.45
N PHE A 89 2.75 2.02 6.38
CA PHE A 89 4.01 2.74 6.51
C PHE A 89 3.81 4.12 7.15
N ALA A 90 2.81 4.89 6.70
CA ALA A 90 2.41 6.16 7.30
C ALA A 90 2.12 6.02 8.81
N ASN A 91 1.30 5.03 9.19
CA ASN A 91 0.92 4.77 10.57
C ASN A 91 2.12 4.35 11.41
N SER A 92 3.04 3.57 10.85
CA SER A 92 4.29 3.20 11.53
C SER A 92 5.17 4.41 11.83
N LEU A 93 5.26 5.39 10.92
CA LEU A 93 5.98 6.63 11.15
C LEU A 93 5.32 7.45 12.27
N LEU A 94 3.99 7.57 12.27
CA LEU A 94 3.25 8.28 13.32
C LEU A 94 3.41 7.62 14.70
N ALA A 95 3.47 6.29 14.74
CA ALA A 95 3.66 5.51 15.96
C ALA A 95 5.13 5.36 16.40
N ALA A 96 6.10 5.89 15.64
CA ALA A 96 7.50 5.77 15.99
C ALA A 96 7.83 6.50 17.31
N PRO A 97 8.73 5.96 18.15
CA PRO A 97 9.18 6.65 19.37
C PRO A 97 9.62 8.09 19.08
N ARG A 98 9.16 9.04 19.89
CA ARG A 98 9.55 10.44 19.81
C ARG A 98 10.94 10.64 20.43
N PRO A 99 11.74 11.61 19.97
CA PRO A 99 12.98 11.97 20.65
C PRO A 99 12.69 12.43 22.09
N GLU A 100 13.49 11.93 23.03
CA GLU A 100 13.46 12.39 24.42
C GLU A 100 14.19 13.75 24.55
N ASN A 101 13.90 14.51 25.60
CA ASN A 101 14.56 15.78 25.95
C ASN A 101 14.34 16.95 24.97
N LEU A 102 13.23 16.97 24.23
CA LEU A 102 12.81 18.16 23.49
C LEU A 102 11.94 19.05 24.39
N SER A 103 12.09 20.37 24.25
CA SER A 103 11.12 21.33 24.79
C SER A 103 9.75 21.12 24.14
N GLU A 104 8.70 21.66 24.76
CA GLU A 104 7.34 21.59 24.22
C GLU A 104 7.26 22.14 22.78
N GLU A 105 7.81 23.33 22.56
CA GLU A 105 7.91 23.96 21.24
C GLU A 105 8.66 23.09 20.22
N ALA A 106 9.79 22.49 20.62
CA ALA A 106 10.56 21.62 19.74
C ALA A 106 9.81 20.30 19.42
N MET A 107 9.03 19.78 20.36
CA MET A 107 8.19 18.60 20.16
C MET A 107 7.03 18.88 19.20
N GLU A 108 6.42 20.06 19.29
CA GLU A 108 5.40 20.51 18.35
C GLU A 108 5.96 20.62 16.92
N GLN A 109 7.09 21.30 16.75
CA GLN A 109 7.77 21.40 15.45
C GLN A 109 8.16 20.02 14.89
N TYR A 110 8.59 19.09 15.76
CA TYR A 110 8.86 17.72 15.37
C TYR A 110 7.61 17.02 14.84
N ASN A 111 6.49 17.12 15.58
CA ASN A 111 5.21 16.52 15.18
C ASN A 111 4.69 17.11 13.85
N LYS A 112 4.85 18.43 13.63
CA LYS A 112 4.53 19.09 12.35
C LYS A 112 5.34 18.51 11.20
N LYS A 113 6.66 18.37 11.36
CA LYS A 113 7.56 17.77 10.33
C LYS A 113 7.23 16.30 10.09
N LEU A 114 6.92 15.55 11.14
CA LEU A 114 6.51 14.15 11.03
C LEU A 114 5.22 14.02 10.22
N TRP A 115 4.21 14.86 10.52
CA TRP A 115 2.96 14.90 9.77
C TRP A 115 3.18 15.24 8.29
N GLN A 116 3.94 16.29 7.99
CA GLN A 116 4.31 16.67 6.62
C GLN A 116 5.01 15.52 5.87
N SER A 117 5.79 14.71 6.58
CA SER A 117 6.46 13.54 5.99
C SER A 117 5.49 12.38 5.72
N VAL A 118 4.40 12.27 6.48
CA VAL A 118 3.43 11.17 6.41
C VAL A 118 2.33 11.42 5.38
N VAL A 119 1.85 12.66 5.24
CA VAL A 119 0.77 13.03 4.31
C VAL A 119 0.97 12.49 2.89
N PRO A 120 2.16 12.58 2.26
CA PRO A 120 2.36 12.05 0.91
C PRO A 120 2.14 10.55 0.77
N PHE A 121 2.34 9.77 1.84
CA PHE A 121 2.04 8.33 1.84
C PHE A 121 0.53 8.08 1.95
N LYS A 122 -0.18 8.84 2.79
CA LYS A 122 -1.65 8.77 2.89
C LYS A 122 -2.34 9.17 1.60
N GLU A 123 -1.89 10.25 0.96
CA GLU A 123 -2.42 10.68 -0.35
C GLU A 123 -2.17 9.64 -1.45
N ARG A 124 -1.00 8.98 -1.44
CA ARG A 124 -0.71 7.89 -2.37
C ARG A 124 -1.63 6.69 -2.13
N ALA A 125 -1.87 6.32 -0.86
CA ALA A 125 -2.83 5.28 -0.53
C ALA A 125 -4.22 5.61 -1.08
N LEU A 126 -4.73 6.81 -0.79
CA LEU A 126 -6.02 7.30 -1.27
C LEU A 126 -6.12 7.19 -2.78
N LYS A 127 -5.16 7.76 -3.52
CA LYS A 127 -5.14 7.71 -4.99
C LYS A 127 -5.10 6.28 -5.53
N THR A 128 -4.39 5.37 -4.88
CA THR A 128 -4.36 3.96 -5.27
C THR A 128 -5.73 3.29 -5.08
N TYR A 129 -6.40 3.53 -3.96
CA TYR A 129 -7.74 2.98 -3.74
C TYR A 129 -8.77 3.56 -4.71
N GLU A 130 -8.74 4.87 -4.95
CA GLU A 130 -9.64 5.50 -5.92
C GLU A 130 -9.42 4.94 -7.33
N ALA A 131 -8.16 4.73 -7.73
CA ALA A 131 -7.86 4.11 -9.02
C ALA A 131 -8.40 2.68 -9.09
N ASN A 132 -8.30 1.90 -8.01
CA ASN A 132 -8.86 0.56 -7.93
C ASN A 132 -10.39 0.56 -8.11
N VAL A 133 -11.08 1.48 -7.43
CA VAL A 133 -12.55 1.62 -7.51
C VAL A 133 -12.98 2.08 -8.89
N ARG A 134 -12.35 3.12 -9.45
CA ARG A 134 -12.67 3.61 -10.80
C ARG A 134 -12.51 2.52 -11.85
N GLN A 135 -11.39 1.79 -11.83
CA GLN A 135 -11.14 0.70 -12.77
C GLN A 135 -12.17 -0.43 -12.61
N ALA A 136 -12.59 -0.73 -11.37
CA ALA A 136 -13.63 -1.72 -11.14
C ALA A 136 -14.99 -1.28 -11.68
N GLU A 137 -15.34 0.00 -11.56
CA GLU A 137 -16.58 0.57 -12.10
C GLU A 137 -16.61 0.50 -13.62
N GLU A 138 -15.50 0.87 -14.29
CA GLU A 138 -15.34 0.76 -15.74
C GLU A 138 -15.50 -0.68 -16.26
N LEU A 139 -15.10 -1.67 -15.46
CA LEU A 139 -15.16 -3.09 -15.80
C LEU A 139 -16.39 -3.81 -15.21
N HIS A 140 -17.31 -3.07 -14.57
CA HIS A 140 -18.46 -3.62 -13.85
C HIS A 140 -18.11 -4.75 -12.85
N LEU A 141 -16.96 -4.64 -12.20
CA LEU A 141 -16.47 -5.60 -11.21
C LEU A 141 -16.97 -5.23 -9.81
N SER A 142 -17.30 -6.26 -9.03
CA SER A 142 -17.59 -6.13 -7.61
C SER A 142 -16.94 -7.29 -6.85
N ASN A 143 -16.17 -6.97 -5.81
CA ASN A 143 -15.55 -7.93 -4.92
C ASN A 143 -15.18 -7.25 -3.59
N ARG A 144 -14.70 -8.05 -2.64
CA ARG A 144 -14.32 -7.56 -1.31
C ARG A 144 -13.30 -6.42 -1.35
N TRP A 145 -12.31 -6.48 -2.23
CA TRP A 145 -11.21 -5.50 -2.27
C TRP A 145 -11.68 -4.13 -2.73
N ILE A 146 -12.69 -4.10 -3.61
CA ILE A 146 -13.34 -2.86 -4.06
C ILE A 146 -14.12 -2.25 -2.89
N SER A 147 -14.90 -3.06 -2.17
CA SER A 147 -15.64 -2.61 -0.97
C SER A 147 -14.71 -2.06 0.11
N GLU A 148 -13.60 -2.77 0.38
CA GLU A 148 -12.57 -2.32 1.32
C GLU A 148 -11.87 -1.04 0.84
N SER A 149 -11.54 -0.93 -0.46
CA SER A 149 -11.01 0.31 -1.03
C SER A 149 -11.96 1.49 -0.81
N LYS A 150 -13.28 1.33 -1.01
CA LYS A 150 -14.27 2.39 -0.76
C LYS A 150 -14.27 2.86 0.70
N GLN A 151 -14.24 1.92 1.65
CA GLN A 151 -14.15 2.26 3.08
C GLN A 151 -12.86 3.00 3.43
N ARG A 152 -11.72 2.58 2.86
CA ARG A 152 -10.44 3.27 3.09
C ARG A 152 -10.40 4.67 2.47
N ILE A 153 -11.04 4.87 1.31
CA ILE A 153 -11.18 6.20 0.68
C ILE A 153 -11.91 7.16 1.63
N GLU A 154 -13.04 6.74 2.18
CA GLU A 154 -13.83 7.55 3.12
C GLU A 154 -13.00 7.93 4.35
N ALA A 155 -12.37 6.94 4.98
CA ALA A 155 -11.52 7.15 6.16
C ALA A 155 -10.35 8.12 5.88
N LEU A 156 -9.61 7.91 4.79
CA LEU A 156 -8.47 8.76 4.43
C LEU A 156 -8.90 10.18 4.05
N THR A 157 -10.05 10.34 3.38
CA THR A 157 -10.59 11.66 3.05
C THR A 157 -10.90 12.45 4.32
N TYR A 158 -11.52 11.80 5.32
CA TYR A 158 -11.77 12.41 6.62
C TYR A 158 -10.47 12.76 7.36
N GLU A 159 -9.51 11.83 7.42
CA GLU A 159 -8.22 12.03 8.10
C GLU A 159 -7.42 13.19 7.48
N LEU A 160 -7.39 13.30 6.16
CA LEU A 160 -6.68 14.36 5.43
C LEU A 160 -7.42 15.71 5.50
N GLY A 161 -8.75 15.69 5.45
CA GLY A 161 -9.59 16.89 5.57
C GLY A 161 -9.55 17.52 6.97
N THR A 162 -9.72 16.71 8.02
CA THR A 162 -9.69 17.19 9.42
C THR A 162 -8.35 17.80 9.80
N LYS A 163 -7.24 17.19 9.37
CA LYS A 163 -5.89 17.72 9.64
C LYS A 163 -5.56 18.97 8.85
N THR A 164 -6.13 19.13 7.65
CA THR A 164 -6.02 20.38 6.88
C THR A 164 -6.73 21.52 7.61
N ALA A 165 -7.92 21.27 8.15
CA ALA A 165 -8.66 22.26 8.95
C ALA A 165 -7.93 22.67 10.24
N GLN A 166 -7.30 21.72 10.96
CA GLN A 166 -6.48 22.03 12.14
C GLN A 166 -5.27 22.90 11.81
N LYS A 167 -4.58 22.63 10.69
CA LYS A 167 -3.42 23.42 10.24
C LYS A 167 -3.78 24.89 9.95
N ILE A 168 -4.95 25.12 9.34
CA ILE A 168 -5.41 26.49 9.04
C ILE A 168 -5.70 27.26 10.34
N GLY A 169 -6.27 26.61 11.36
CA GLY A 169 -6.53 27.25 12.66
C GLY A 169 -5.25 27.64 13.42
N GLU A 170 -4.19 26.82 13.35
CA GLU A 170 -2.89 27.08 13.99
C GLU A 170 -2.10 28.20 13.28
N ASP A 171 -2.10 28.24 11.94
CA ASP A 171 -1.37 29.27 11.17
C ASP A 171 -2.05 30.68 11.24
N THR A 172 -3.31 30.78 11.68
CA THR A 172 -4.03 32.07 11.85
C THR A 172 -4.00 32.63 13.28
N GLY A 173 -3.40 31.92 14.23
CA GLY A 173 -3.45 32.23 15.67
C GLY A 173 -2.13 32.69 16.30
N SER A 174 -1.13 33.11 15.51
CA SER A 174 0.15 33.68 16.00
C SER A 174 0.32 35.14 15.63
#